data_AF-A0A1F9NCN9-F1
#
_entry.id   AF-A0A1F9NCN9-F1
#
_cell.length_a   1.000
_cell.length_b   1.000
_cell.length_c   1.000
_cell.angle_alpha   90.00
_cell.angle_beta   90.00
_cell.angle_gamma   90.00
#
_symmetry.space_group_name_H-M   'P 1'
#
loop_
_entity.id
_entity.type
_entity.pdbx_description
1 polymer ?
#
loop_
_entity_poly.entity_id
_entity_poly.type
_entity_poly.pdbx_seq_one_letter_code
_entity_poly.pdbx_strand_id
1 'polypeptide(L)'
;MSGYAQPRMRDVCTKISAHCLAHGLKVPSRATVYNYRTIAKTTPVVSSLLPPEVRSCLYNLEGVVTVPAHQLVFHCLNYGNIRAMSFAASMPWLALFQSGRMRGWRPKSRGLLDAIERGRAQT
;
A
#
# COMPACT_ATOMS: atom_id res chain seq x y z
N MET A 1 -11.29 -11.50 -5.04
CA MET A 1 -10.87 -10.21 -4.43
C MET A 1 -10.09 -10.52 -3.16
N SER A 2 -8.80 -10.19 -3.05
CA SER A 2 -8.16 -9.98 -1.72
C SER A 2 -6.77 -9.37 -1.91
N GLY A 3 -6.73 -8.06 -2.20
CA GLY A 3 -5.51 -7.26 -2.05
C GLY A 3 -5.41 -6.61 -0.66
N TYR A 4 -6.37 -6.92 0.22
CA TYR A 4 -6.56 -6.28 1.53
C TYR A 4 -5.74 -6.94 2.64
N ALA A 5 -5.61 -8.26 2.63
CA ALA A 5 -4.74 -9.00 3.55
C ALA A 5 -3.33 -9.12 2.98
N GLN A 6 -2.36 -9.41 3.85
CA GLN A 6 -1.02 -9.75 3.40
C GLN A 6 -1.06 -11.08 2.62
N PRO A 7 -0.69 -11.12 1.33
CA PRO A 7 -0.66 -12.37 0.61
C PRO A 7 0.49 -13.26 1.11
N ARG A 8 0.24 -14.57 1.19
CA ARG A 8 1.31 -15.53 1.46
C ARG A 8 2.29 -15.51 0.29
N MET A 9 3.58 -15.39 0.60
CA MET A 9 4.58 -15.23 -0.46
C MET A 9 4.71 -16.46 -1.35
N ARG A 10 4.37 -17.65 -0.82
CA ARG A 10 4.23 -18.87 -1.61
C ARG A 10 3.22 -18.68 -2.74
N ASP A 11 2.03 -18.18 -2.44
CA ASP A 11 0.95 -18.01 -3.40
C ASP A 11 1.30 -16.94 -4.45
N VAL A 12 1.98 -15.87 -4.03
CA VAL A 12 2.51 -14.85 -4.95
C VAL A 12 3.51 -15.46 -5.93
N CYS A 13 4.49 -16.22 -5.42
CA CYS A 13 5.48 -16.89 -6.26
C CYS A 13 4.80 -17.88 -7.23
N THR A 14 3.86 -18.70 -6.75
CA THR A 14 3.11 -19.65 -7.59
C THR A 14 2.37 -18.94 -8.73
N LYS A 15 1.68 -17.83 -8.44
CA LYS A 15 0.97 -17.05 -9.47
C LYS A 15 1.92 -16.42 -10.48
N ILE A 16 3.04 -15.85 -10.03
CA ILE A 16 4.06 -15.28 -10.92
C ILE A 16 4.66 -16.37 -11.79
N SER A 17 5.04 -17.52 -11.23
CA SER A 17 5.59 -18.64 -11.99
C SER A 17 4.62 -19.13 -13.05
N ALA A 18 3.34 -19.33 -12.69
CA ALA A 18 2.31 -19.75 -13.65
C ALA A 18 2.14 -18.74 -14.79
N HIS A 19 2.12 -17.45 -14.47
CA HIS A 19 2.02 -16.38 -15.47
C HIS A 19 3.24 -16.34 -16.40
N CYS A 20 4.46 -16.46 -15.86
CA CYS A 20 5.68 -16.50 -16.65
C CYS A 20 5.71 -17.71 -17.60
N LEU A 21 5.38 -18.91 -17.09
CA LEU A 21 5.35 -20.13 -17.89
C LEU A 21 4.32 -20.05 -19.03
N ALA A 22 3.13 -19.51 -18.75
CA ALA A 22 2.07 -19.34 -19.76
C ALA A 22 2.48 -18.38 -20.91
N HIS A 23 3.46 -17.52 -20.69
CA HIS A 23 3.94 -16.53 -21.67
C HIS A 23 5.38 -16.84 -22.16
N GLY A 24 5.93 -18.02 -21.86
CA GLY A 24 7.29 -18.40 -22.27
C GLY A 24 8.41 -17.56 -21.62
N LEU A 25 8.13 -16.90 -20.50
CA LEU A 25 9.07 -16.04 -19.79
C LEU A 25 9.87 -16.84 -18.75
N LYS A 26 11.10 -16.38 -18.47
CA LYS A 26 11.92 -16.92 -17.38
C LYS A 26 11.26 -16.68 -16.03
N VAL A 27 11.05 -17.75 -15.26
CA VAL A 27 10.50 -17.66 -13.91
C VAL A 27 11.51 -16.98 -12.97
N PRO A 28 11.13 -15.91 -12.24
CA PRO A 28 12.02 -15.24 -11.31
C PRO A 28 12.28 -16.10 -10.06
N SER A 29 13.46 -15.90 -9.45
CA SER A 29 13.77 -16.53 -8.17
C SER A 29 12.88 -15.98 -7.06
N ARG A 30 12.70 -16.76 -5.97
CA ARG A 30 12.01 -16.27 -4.78
C ARG A 30 12.64 -14.98 -4.25
N ALA A 31 13.97 -14.89 -4.18
CA ALA A 31 14.67 -13.68 -3.75
C ALA A 31 14.33 -12.47 -4.62
N THR A 32 14.24 -12.65 -5.94
CA THR A 32 13.83 -11.60 -6.88
C THR A 32 12.42 -11.08 -6.59
N VAL A 33 11.47 -11.99 -6.30
CA VAL A 33 10.10 -11.59 -5.95
C VAL A 33 10.06 -10.81 -4.63
N TYR A 34 10.81 -11.24 -3.61
CA TYR A 34 10.93 -10.53 -2.35
C TYR A 34 11.53 -9.13 -2.53
N ASN A 35 12.60 -9.01 -3.30
CA ASN A 35 13.24 -7.72 -3.57
C ASN A 35 12.30 -6.80 -4.33
N TYR A 36 11.63 -7.31 -5.37
CA TYR A 36 10.69 -6.53 -6.17
C TYR A 36 9.52 -6.01 -5.33
N ARG A 37 8.99 -6.80 -4.41
CA ARG A 37 7.94 -6.35 -3.48
C ARG A 37 8.31 -5.06 -2.76
N THR A 38 9.58 -4.83 -2.46
CA THR A 38 10.04 -3.63 -1.73
C THR A 38 10.04 -2.34 -2.56
N ILE A 39 9.91 -2.47 -3.89
CA ILE A 39 9.88 -1.36 -4.85
C ILE A 39 8.63 -1.38 -5.75
N ALA A 40 7.75 -2.36 -5.54
CA ALA A 40 6.55 -2.54 -6.33
C ALA A 40 5.66 -1.29 -6.25
N LYS A 41 5.29 -0.77 -7.43
CA LYS A 41 4.42 0.40 -7.53
C LYS A 41 3.03 0.07 -7.00
N THR A 42 2.44 1.02 -6.29
CA THR A 42 1.04 0.94 -5.87
C THR A 42 0.15 1.57 -6.91
N THR A 43 -1.02 0.99 -7.14
CA THR A 43 -2.05 1.60 -8.01
C THR A 43 -2.36 3.03 -7.54
N PRO A 44 -2.23 4.03 -8.41
CA PRO A 44 -2.57 5.41 -8.07
C PRO A 44 -4.09 5.55 -7.91
N VAL A 45 -4.50 6.50 -7.07
CA VAL A 45 -5.90 6.86 -6.84
C VAL A 45 -6.16 8.26 -7.40
N VAL A 46 -7.28 8.43 -8.08
CA VAL A 46 -7.69 9.73 -8.63
C VAL A 46 -8.16 10.62 -7.49
N SER A 47 -7.56 11.80 -7.34
CA SER A 47 -7.79 12.70 -6.21
C SER A 47 -9.25 13.17 -6.12
N SER A 48 -9.92 13.40 -7.26
CA SER A 48 -11.32 13.82 -7.31
C SER A 48 -12.32 12.77 -6.82
N LEU A 49 -11.92 11.49 -6.80
CA LEU A 49 -12.76 10.38 -6.31
C LEU A 49 -12.58 10.12 -4.80
N LEU A 50 -11.69 10.85 -4.14
CA LEU A 50 -11.42 10.67 -2.72
C LEU A 50 -12.48 11.40 -1.87
N PRO A 51 -12.85 10.83 -0.70
CA PRO A 51 -13.68 11.52 0.28
C PRO A 51 -13.11 12.90 0.65
N PRO A 52 -13.94 13.92 0.92
CA PRO A 52 -13.48 15.25 1.31
C PRO A 52 -12.45 15.24 2.45
N GLU A 53 -12.65 14.41 3.46
CA GLU A 53 -11.77 14.27 4.62
C GLU A 53 -10.41 13.69 4.26
N VAL A 54 -10.36 12.84 3.23
CA VAL A 54 -9.10 12.29 2.72
C VAL A 54 -8.38 13.36 1.88
N ARG A 55 -9.10 14.10 1.04
CA ARG A 55 -8.54 15.19 0.25
C ARG A 55 -7.94 16.30 1.10
N SER A 56 -8.57 16.66 2.22
CA SER A 56 -8.02 17.68 3.14
C SER A 56 -6.66 17.29 3.72
N CYS A 57 -6.32 16.00 3.78
CA CYS A 57 -5.01 15.52 4.24
C CYS A 57 -3.91 15.69 3.20
N LEU A 58 -4.31 15.90 1.94
CA LEU A 58 -3.43 16.04 0.79
C LEU A 58 -3.14 17.51 0.45
N TYR A 59 -3.29 18.42 1.42
CA TYR A 59 -3.07 19.86 1.23
C TYR A 59 -1.66 20.19 0.69
N ASN A 60 -0.65 19.37 1.03
CA ASN A 60 0.71 19.50 0.47
C ASN A 60 0.86 18.98 -0.98
N LEU A 61 -0.20 18.38 -1.53
CA LEU A 61 -0.28 17.76 -2.85
C LEU A 61 -1.38 18.40 -3.70
N GLU A 62 -1.72 19.66 -3.43
CA GLU A 62 -2.67 20.43 -4.22
C GLU A 62 -2.29 20.43 -5.72
N GLY A 63 -3.29 20.25 -6.59
CA GLY A 63 -3.10 20.14 -8.04
C GLY A 63 -2.70 18.75 -8.55
N VAL A 64 -2.42 17.77 -7.67
CA VAL A 64 -2.11 16.39 -8.10
C VAL A 64 -3.38 15.65 -8.51
N VAL A 65 -3.48 15.29 -9.79
CA VAL A 65 -4.63 14.53 -10.35
C VAL A 65 -4.69 13.10 -9.80
N THR A 66 -3.54 12.45 -9.67
CA THR A 66 -3.43 11.06 -9.22
C THR A 66 -2.37 10.90 -8.14
N VAL A 67 -2.74 10.32 -7.01
CA VAL A 67 -1.85 10.12 -5.86
C VAL A 67 -1.51 8.64 -5.72
N PRO A 68 -0.23 8.24 -5.64
CA PRO A 68 0.14 6.87 -5.31
C PRO A 68 -0.49 6.42 -3.99
N ALA A 69 -1.12 5.24 -3.95
CA ALA A 69 -1.85 4.78 -2.76
C ALA A 69 -1.00 4.73 -1.48
N HIS A 70 0.31 4.45 -1.56
CA HIS A 70 1.19 4.49 -0.39
C HIS A 70 1.39 5.91 0.17
N GLN A 71 1.45 6.92 -0.69
CA GLN A 71 1.49 8.33 -0.26
C GLN A 71 0.15 8.72 0.39
N LEU A 72 -0.96 8.26 -0.18
CA LEU A 72 -2.29 8.49 0.40
C LEU A 72 -2.39 7.95 1.83
N VAL A 73 -1.96 6.70 2.06
CA VAL A 73 -1.87 6.09 3.39
C VAL A 73 -1.00 6.94 4.32
N PHE A 74 0.19 7.32 3.87
CA PHE A 74 1.12 8.14 4.66
C PHE A 74 0.50 9.46 5.11
N HIS A 75 -0.13 10.20 4.19
CA HIS A 75 -0.74 11.50 4.51
C HIS A 75 -1.95 11.36 5.43
N CYS A 76 -2.83 10.39 5.17
CA CYS A 76 -4.00 10.13 6.01
C CYS A 76 -3.62 9.75 7.45
N LEU A 77 -2.59 8.91 7.64
CA LEU A 77 -2.18 8.48 8.97
C LEU A 77 -1.33 9.53 9.73
N ASN A 78 -0.59 10.40 9.03
CA ASN A 78 0.22 11.44 9.67
C ASN A 78 -0.54 12.75 9.96
N TYR A 79 -1.48 13.13 9.08
CA TYR A 79 -2.10 14.46 9.10
C TYR A 79 -3.62 14.42 9.10
N GLY A 80 -4.23 13.26 8.88
CA GLY A 80 -5.67 13.15 8.73
C GLY A 80 -6.45 13.10 10.03
N ASN A 81 -7.76 13.33 9.89
CA ASN A 81 -8.72 13.08 10.95
C ASN A 81 -9.06 11.58 11.04
N ILE A 82 -9.88 11.20 12.01
CA ILE A 82 -10.27 9.80 12.24
C ILE A 82 -10.84 9.14 10.96
N ARG A 83 -11.65 9.85 10.17
CA ARG A 83 -12.24 9.31 8.94
C ARG A 83 -11.17 9.01 7.88
N ALA A 84 -10.19 9.90 7.71
CA ALA A 84 -9.06 9.67 6.83
C ALA A 84 -8.18 8.51 7.30
N MET A 85 -7.95 8.39 8.61
CA MET A 85 -7.23 7.25 9.18
C MET A 85 -7.96 5.92 8.94
N SER A 86 -9.28 5.87 9.16
CA SER A 86 -10.10 4.70 8.87
C SER A 86 -10.07 4.33 7.39
N PHE A 87 -10.13 5.32 6.50
CA PHE A 87 -9.96 5.10 5.06
C PHE A 87 -8.60 4.46 4.76
N ALA A 88 -7.50 5.02 5.29
CA ALA A 88 -6.15 4.49 5.08
C ALA A 88 -6.00 3.06 5.61
N ALA A 89 -6.59 2.73 6.75
CA ALA A 89 -6.58 1.38 7.31
C ALA A 89 -7.28 0.35 6.40
N SER A 90 -8.22 0.80 5.56
CA SER A 90 -8.95 -0.03 4.59
C SER A 90 -8.17 -0.29 3.29
N MET A 91 -7.05 0.41 3.07
CA MET A 91 -6.29 0.33 1.82
C MET A 91 -5.65 -1.05 1.59
N PRO A 92 -5.34 -1.40 0.33
CA PRO A 92 -4.63 -2.64 0.02
C PRO A 92 -3.33 -2.76 0.81
N TRP A 93 -3.00 -3.99 1.24
CA TRP A 93 -1.83 -4.25 2.06
C TRP A 93 -0.53 -3.74 1.43
N LEU A 94 -0.39 -3.83 0.10
CA LEU A 94 0.80 -3.31 -0.57
C LEU A 94 0.96 -1.80 -0.38
N ALA A 95 -0.14 -1.04 -0.32
CA ALA A 95 -0.10 0.40 -0.06
C ALA A 95 0.35 0.69 1.38
N LEU A 96 -0.17 -0.08 2.35
CA LEU A 96 0.26 -0.01 3.76
C LEU A 96 1.76 -0.31 3.88
N PHE A 97 2.19 -1.45 3.32
CA PHE A 97 3.59 -1.89 3.34
C PHE A 97 4.55 -0.88 2.72
N GLN A 98 4.19 -0.31 1.57
CA GLN A 98 5.03 0.70 0.92
C GLN A 98 5.03 2.02 1.69
N SER A 99 3.93 2.41 2.33
CA SER A 99 3.88 3.63 3.14
C SER A 99 4.84 3.58 4.34
N GLY A 100 5.04 2.40 4.92
CA GLY A 100 5.99 2.17 6.02
C GLY A 100 7.45 2.38 5.62
N ARG A 101 7.76 2.52 4.33
CA ARG A 101 9.11 2.77 3.83
C ARG A 101 9.35 4.25 3.55
N MET A 102 8.31 5.08 3.63
CA MET A 102 8.43 6.53 3.53
C MET A 102 9.11 7.11 4.77
N ARG A 103 9.81 8.23 4.60
CA ARG A 103 10.41 8.99 5.71
C ARG A 103 9.40 10.00 6.26
N GLY A 104 9.67 10.56 7.44
CA GLY A 104 8.87 11.65 8.01
C GLY A 104 7.65 11.20 8.83
N TRP A 105 7.58 9.93 9.22
CA TRP A 105 6.53 9.43 10.11
C TRP A 105 6.60 10.09 11.50
N ARG A 106 5.43 10.51 12.01
CA ARG A 106 5.28 10.85 13.43
C ARG A 106 5.27 9.56 14.27
N PRO A 107 5.85 9.52 15.48
CA PRO A 107 5.95 8.28 16.27
C PRO A 107 4.60 7.58 16.50
N LYS A 108 3.54 8.34 16.83
CA LYS A 108 2.19 7.78 17.04
C LYS A 108 1.59 7.21 15.75
N SER A 109 1.70 7.95 14.65
CA SER A 109 1.23 7.53 13.33
C SER A 109 1.97 6.29 12.83
N ARG A 110 3.27 6.18 13.14
CA ARG A 110 4.05 4.99 12.83
C ARG A 110 3.54 3.78 13.60
N GLY A 111 3.34 3.92 14.92
CA GLY A 111 2.78 2.85 15.74
C GLY A 111 1.40 2.39 15.27
N LEU A 112 0.56 3.30 14.77
CA LEU A 112 -0.72 2.98 14.17
C LEU A 112 -0.57 2.16 12.87
N LEU A 113 0.33 2.55 11.97
CA LEU A 113 0.63 1.76 10.78
C LEU A 113 1.10 0.34 11.16
N ASP A 114 2.05 0.22 12.08
CA ASP A 114 2.59 -1.08 12.51
C ASP A 114 1.49 -1.95 13.17
N ALA A 115 0.51 -1.35 13.84
CA ALA A 115 -0.66 -2.08 14.37
C ALA A 115 -1.58 -2.58 13.25
N ILE A 116 -1.86 -1.74 12.25
CA ILE A 116 -2.68 -2.12 11.08
C ILE A 116 -1.99 -3.26 10.31
N GLU A 117 -0.69 -3.14 10.01
CA GLU A 117 0.05 -4.17 9.28
C GLU A 117 0.08 -5.51 10.03
N ARG A 118 0.24 -5.49 11.36
CA ARG A 118 0.16 -6.71 12.19
C ARG A 118 -1.21 -7.35 12.12
N GLY A 119 -2.28 -6.57 12.17
CA GLY A 119 -3.66 -7.08 11.99
C GLY A 119 -3.84 -7.76 10.63
N ARG A 120 -3.26 -7.20 9.56
CA ARG A 120 -3.33 -7.77 8.19
C ARG A 120 -2.48 -9.03 7.98
N ALA A 121 -1.51 -9.30 8.85
CA ALA A 121 -0.69 -10.51 8.79
C ALA A 121 -1.33 -11.72 9.51
N GLN A 122 -2.32 -11.46 10.38
CA GLN A 122 -3.04 -12.47 11.15
C GLN A 122 -4.35 -12.94 10.50
N THR A 123 -4.78 -12.28 9.41
CA THR A 123 -5.97 -12.63 8.63
C THR A 123 -5.60 -13.51 7.44
#